data_AF-A0A923KK26-F1
#
_entry.id   AF-A0A923KK26-F1
#
_cell.length_a   1.000
_cell.length_b   1.000
_cell.length_c   1.000
_cell.angle_alpha   90.00
_cell.angle_beta   90.00
_cell.angle_gamma   90.00
#
_symmetry.space_group_name_H-M   'P 1'
#
loop_
_entity.id
_entity.type
_entity.pdbx_description
1 polymer ?
#
loop_
_entity_poly.entity_id
_entity_poly.type
_entity_poly.pdbx_seq_one_letter_code
_entity_poly.pdbx_strand_id
1 'polypeptide(L)'
;MLHHLTYFFFKWNLCQPSENTIDFWMDTKDVPKLEYALKHGNYKIRKLAAEALEHAGKCSSVPALMHAMNDKVQNVSIAALNALEALGCDDSMIVSITSKRFNWVKAIRDKAEKQEANKGKKHNIYRWERASKKSFERVKEQLKRPIR
;
A
#
# COMPACT_ATOMS: atom_id res chain seq x y z
N MET A 1 6.64 21.82 22.90
CA MET A 1 8.02 21.27 22.90
C MET A 1 8.08 19.79 22.53
N LEU A 2 7.17 18.93 23.02
CA LEU A 2 7.17 17.48 22.68
C LEU A 2 7.08 17.18 21.18
N HIS A 3 6.27 17.89 20.39
CA HIS A 3 6.05 17.58 18.97
C HIS A 3 7.27 17.82 18.05
N HIS A 4 8.25 18.63 18.49
CA HIS A 4 9.51 18.79 17.74
C HIS A 4 10.46 17.62 17.97
N LEU A 5 10.50 17.10 19.20
CA LEU A 5 11.29 15.90 19.53
C LEU A 5 10.70 14.66 18.87
N THR A 6 9.37 14.52 18.82
CA THR A 6 8.73 13.39 18.12
C THR A 6 9.03 13.41 16.63
N TYR A 7 9.04 14.58 15.98
CA TYR A 7 9.44 14.69 14.58
C TYR A 7 10.91 14.28 14.36
N PHE A 8 11.81 14.69 15.26
CA PHE A 8 13.21 14.29 15.20
C PHE A 8 13.36 12.77 15.35
N PHE A 9 12.74 12.15 16.35
CA PHE A 9 12.77 10.70 16.53
C PHE A 9 12.14 9.95 15.36
N PHE A 10 11.10 10.50 14.75
CA PHE A 10 10.48 9.94 13.54
C PHE A 10 11.43 9.98 12.35
N LYS A 11 12.16 11.08 12.15
CA LYS A 11 13.17 11.18 11.08
C LYS A 11 14.32 10.17 11.24
N TRP A 12 14.60 9.76 12.47
CA TRP A 12 15.59 8.73 12.80
C TRP A 12 15.00 7.30 12.82
N ASN A 13 13.75 7.12 12.40
CA ASN A 13 13.03 5.84 12.43
C ASN A 13 12.93 5.20 13.83
N LEU A 14 13.04 5.98 14.91
CA LEU A 14 12.98 5.48 16.28
C LEU A 14 11.54 5.33 16.77
N CYS A 15 10.64 6.23 16.34
CA CYS A 15 9.25 6.23 16.77
C CYS A 15 8.33 6.77 15.66
N GLN A 16 7.12 6.21 15.53
CA GLN A 16 6.09 6.76 14.64
C GLN A 16 5.31 7.86 15.38
N PRO A 17 4.93 8.96 14.72
CA PRO A 17 4.13 9.99 15.36
C PRO A 17 2.76 9.42 15.76
N SER A 18 2.17 9.97 16.83
CA SER A 18 0.79 9.69 17.20
C SER A 18 -0.20 10.46 16.32
N GLU A 19 -1.46 10.05 16.31
CA GLU A 19 -2.55 10.76 15.63
C GLU A 19 -2.64 12.22 16.07
N ASN A 20 -2.67 12.47 17.39
CA ASN A 20 -2.66 13.83 17.95
C ASN A 20 -1.46 14.68 17.50
N THR A 21 -0.33 14.05 17.15
CA THR A 21 0.84 14.78 16.62
C THR A 21 0.61 15.23 15.19
N ILE A 22 -0.08 14.42 14.38
CA ILE A 22 -0.49 14.79 13.01
C ILE A 22 -1.53 15.90 13.06
N ASP A 23 -2.52 15.82 13.96
CA ASP A 23 -3.52 16.87 14.15
C ASP A 23 -2.86 18.19 14.55
N PHE A 24 -1.88 18.14 15.46
CA PHE A 24 -1.09 19.34 15.79
C PHE A 24 -0.35 19.92 14.58
N TRP A 25 0.26 19.09 13.71
CA TRP A 25 0.90 19.57 12.49
C TRP A 25 -0.10 20.11 11.45
N MET A 26 -1.33 19.58 11.44
CA MET A 26 -2.42 20.10 10.63
C MET A 26 -2.84 21.50 11.11
N ASP A 27 -3.06 21.66 12.42
CA ASP A 27 -3.44 22.94 13.04
C ASP A 27 -2.39 24.02 12.82
N THR A 28 -1.10 23.65 12.93
CA THR A 28 0.02 24.58 12.65
C THR A 28 0.31 24.75 11.15
N LYS A 29 -0.37 24.00 10.28
CA LYS A 29 -0.17 23.98 8.81
C LYS A 29 1.29 23.70 8.41
N ASP A 30 1.94 22.80 9.16
CA ASP A 30 3.32 22.35 8.98
C ASP A 30 3.47 21.36 7.82
N VAL A 31 3.26 21.85 6.60
CA VAL A 31 3.30 21.03 5.36
C VAL A 31 4.56 20.19 5.20
N PRO A 32 5.79 20.66 5.48
CA PRO A 32 6.98 19.82 5.34
C PRO A 32 6.97 18.58 6.25
N LYS A 33 6.43 18.69 7.47
CA LYS A 33 6.35 17.55 8.39
C LYS A 33 5.28 16.56 7.94
N LEU A 34 4.15 17.06 7.46
CA LEU A 34 3.06 16.25 6.92
C LEU A 34 3.49 15.50 5.64
N GLU A 35 4.20 16.16 4.72
CA GLU A 35 4.77 15.50 3.54
C GLU A 35 5.78 14.40 3.90
N TYR A 36 6.61 14.65 4.91
CA TYR A 36 7.55 13.64 5.41
C TYR A 36 6.80 12.44 6.01
N ALA A 37 5.75 12.69 6.79
CA ALA A 37 4.88 11.65 7.35
C ALA A 37 4.14 10.85 6.28
N LEU A 38 3.69 11.52 5.20
CA LEU A 38 3.05 10.88 4.06
C LEU A 38 3.99 9.89 3.34
N LYS A 39 5.31 10.15 3.33
CA LYS A 39 6.29 9.29 2.67
C LYS A 39 6.81 8.17 3.57
N HIS A 40 7.10 8.47 4.83
CA HIS A 40 7.85 7.57 5.73
C HIS A 40 6.99 6.97 6.86
N GLY A 41 5.74 7.41 6.99
CA GLY A 41 4.84 6.91 8.01
C GLY A 41 4.43 5.46 7.78
N ASN A 42 3.95 4.82 8.84
CA ASN A 42 3.15 3.60 8.69
C ASN A 42 1.84 3.91 7.93
N TYR A 43 1.10 2.87 7.51
CA TYR A 43 -0.09 3.07 6.69
C TYR A 43 -1.17 3.97 7.33
N LYS A 44 -1.30 3.97 8.67
CA LYS A 44 -2.24 4.85 9.39
C LYS A 44 -1.78 6.30 9.34
N ILE A 45 -0.51 6.53 9.62
CA ILE A 45 0.10 7.87 9.60
C ILE A 45 0.13 8.44 8.19
N ARG A 46 0.40 7.64 7.16
CA ARG A 46 0.34 8.12 5.77
C ARG A 46 -1.06 8.56 5.37
N LYS A 47 -2.09 7.80 5.78
CA LYS A 47 -3.49 8.17 5.56
C LYS A 47 -3.81 9.50 6.25
N LEU A 48 -3.53 9.62 7.55
CA LEU A 48 -3.76 10.84 8.33
C LEU A 48 -2.98 12.04 7.76
N ALA A 49 -1.75 11.83 7.30
CA ALA A 49 -0.95 12.88 6.68
C ALA A 49 -1.56 13.37 5.37
N ALA A 50 -2.12 12.48 4.54
CA ALA A 50 -2.84 12.88 3.33
C ALA A 50 -4.08 13.72 3.66
N GLU A 51 -4.87 13.28 4.64
CA GLU A 51 -6.07 14.00 5.12
C GLU A 51 -5.71 15.37 5.74
N ALA A 52 -4.62 15.45 6.49
CA ALA A 52 -4.12 16.71 7.04
C ALA A 52 -3.59 17.68 5.96
N LEU A 53 -2.99 17.16 4.88
CA LEU A 53 -2.53 17.97 3.75
C LEU A 53 -3.70 18.58 2.95
N GLU A 54 -4.83 17.88 2.85
CA GLU A 54 -6.08 18.44 2.32
C GLU A 54 -6.50 19.69 3.10
N HIS A 55 -6.55 19.59 4.43
CA HIS A 55 -6.93 20.69 5.32
C HIS A 55 -5.91 21.84 5.32
N ALA A 56 -4.62 21.53 5.14
CA ALA A 56 -3.58 22.53 5.04
C ALA A 56 -3.71 23.40 3.77
N GLY A 57 -4.33 22.86 2.70
CA GLY A 57 -4.75 23.62 1.52
C GLY A 57 -3.62 24.18 0.65
N LYS A 58 -2.37 23.68 0.78
CA LYS A 58 -1.23 24.20 0.01
C LYS A 58 -0.98 23.36 -1.23
N CYS A 59 -1.04 23.99 -2.42
CA CYS A 59 -0.68 23.34 -3.69
C CYS A 59 0.77 22.80 -3.72
N SER A 60 1.65 23.25 -2.82
CA SER A 60 3.03 22.73 -2.72
C SER A 60 3.09 21.23 -2.42
N SER A 61 2.08 20.66 -1.78
CA SER A 61 2.05 19.23 -1.42
C SER A 61 1.54 18.31 -2.53
N VAL A 62 1.11 18.87 -3.65
CA VAL A 62 0.58 18.12 -4.79
C VAL A 62 1.53 17.03 -5.28
N PRO A 63 2.85 17.28 -5.49
CA PRO A 63 3.77 16.22 -5.91
C PRO A 63 3.86 15.06 -4.91
N ALA A 64 3.80 15.36 -3.61
CA ALA A 64 3.82 14.34 -2.56
C ALA A 64 2.54 13.49 -2.58
N LEU A 65 1.38 14.13 -2.76
CA LEU A 65 0.08 13.46 -2.86
C LEU A 65 -0.05 12.64 -4.16
N MET A 66 0.47 13.13 -5.29
CA MET A 66 0.50 12.37 -6.55
C MET A 66 1.30 11.07 -6.42
N HIS A 67 2.40 11.10 -5.65
CA HIS A 67 3.12 9.88 -5.34
C HIS A 67 2.29 8.94 -4.44
N ALA A 68 1.63 9.48 -3.40
CA ALA A 68 0.81 8.72 -2.48
C ALA A 68 -0.48 8.13 -3.09
N MET A 69 -0.99 8.70 -4.20
CA MET A 69 -2.08 8.11 -4.98
C MET A 69 -1.76 6.70 -5.50
N ASN A 70 -0.47 6.34 -5.61
CA ASN A 70 -0.01 5.01 -6.00
C ASN A 70 0.44 4.15 -4.81
N ASP A 71 0.07 4.51 -3.57
CA ASP A 71 0.38 3.71 -2.38
C ASP A 71 -0.23 2.30 -2.50
N LYS A 72 0.51 1.31 -1.97
CA LYS A 72 0.08 -0.10 -1.94
C LYS A 72 -1.16 -0.30 -1.08
N VAL A 73 -1.36 0.55 -0.07
CA VAL A 73 -2.51 0.51 0.83
C VAL A 73 -3.61 1.38 0.25
N GLN A 74 -4.72 0.73 -0.10
CA GLN A 74 -5.86 1.37 -0.77
C GLN A 74 -6.40 2.58 0.00
N ASN A 75 -6.49 2.51 1.33
CA ASN A 75 -6.99 3.62 2.15
C ASN A 75 -6.09 4.87 2.05
N VAL A 76 -4.77 4.69 1.92
CA VAL A 76 -3.81 5.80 1.76
C VAL A 76 -3.96 6.40 0.36
N SER A 77 -4.06 5.54 -0.67
CA SER A 77 -4.28 5.96 -2.05
C SER A 77 -5.58 6.77 -2.21
N ILE A 78 -6.67 6.33 -1.58
CA ILE A 78 -7.96 7.05 -1.59
C ILE A 78 -7.84 8.40 -0.88
N ALA A 79 -7.22 8.44 0.31
CA ALA A 79 -7.02 9.70 1.03
C ALA A 79 -6.19 10.70 0.19
N ALA A 80 -5.14 10.23 -0.49
CA ALA A 80 -4.35 11.07 -1.38
C ALA A 80 -5.14 11.56 -2.61
N LEU A 81 -5.97 10.71 -3.21
CA LEU A 81 -6.86 11.09 -4.32
C LEU A 81 -7.86 12.18 -3.92
N ASN A 82 -8.47 12.03 -2.74
CA ASN A 82 -9.43 13.00 -2.22
C ASN A 82 -8.75 14.34 -1.91
N ALA A 83 -7.58 14.31 -1.28
CA ALA A 83 -6.80 15.51 -1.03
C ALA A 83 -6.41 16.24 -2.32
N LEU A 84 -6.00 15.51 -3.37
CA LEU A 84 -5.69 16.10 -4.68
C LEU A 84 -6.92 16.74 -5.35
N GLU A 85 -8.07 16.08 -5.27
CA GLU A 85 -9.34 16.58 -5.82
C GLU A 85 -9.80 17.86 -5.10
N ALA A 86 -9.69 17.89 -3.77
CA ALA A 86 -10.03 19.05 -2.95
C ALA A 86 -9.07 20.24 -3.16
N LEU A 87 -7.79 19.99 -3.40
CA LEU A 87 -6.81 21.04 -3.68
C LEU A 87 -7.05 21.73 -5.03
N GLY A 88 -7.52 21.00 -6.04
CA GLY A 88 -7.98 21.57 -7.32
C GLY A 88 -6.97 22.45 -8.05
N CYS A 89 -5.65 22.24 -7.84
CA CYS A 89 -4.63 23.19 -8.29
C CYS A 89 -4.37 23.17 -9.81
N ASP A 90 -4.58 22.04 -10.50
CA ASP A 90 -4.35 21.89 -11.94
C ASP A 90 -5.40 20.97 -12.61
N ASP A 91 -5.97 21.40 -13.74
CA ASP A 91 -6.94 20.61 -14.52
C ASP A 91 -6.34 19.30 -15.07
N SER A 92 -5.05 19.32 -15.41
CA SER A 92 -4.33 18.12 -15.87
C SER A 92 -4.33 17.00 -14.82
N MET A 93 -4.35 17.36 -13.53
CA MET A 93 -4.35 16.38 -12.44
C MET A 93 -5.71 15.70 -12.30
N ILE A 94 -6.81 16.40 -12.58
CA ILE A 94 -8.16 15.83 -12.56
C ILE A 94 -8.24 14.65 -13.54
N VAL A 95 -7.62 14.76 -14.72
CA VAL A 95 -7.55 13.66 -15.69
C VAL A 95 -6.81 12.44 -15.12
N SER A 96 -5.71 12.67 -14.40
CA SER A 96 -4.94 11.59 -13.76
C SER A 96 -5.71 10.92 -12.63
N ILE A 97 -6.39 11.70 -11.78
CA ILE A 97 -7.24 11.24 -10.67
C ILE A 97 -8.39 10.38 -11.20
N THR A 98 -9.13 10.88 -12.19
CA THR A 98 -10.26 10.19 -12.82
C THR A 98 -9.82 8.89 -13.50
N SER A 99 -8.71 8.93 -14.25
CA SER A 99 -8.13 7.74 -14.89
C SER A 99 -7.74 6.67 -13.87
N LYS A 100 -7.13 7.06 -12.75
CA LYS A 100 -6.75 6.13 -11.68
C LYS A 100 -7.99 5.49 -11.04
N ARG A 101 -9.00 6.28 -10.69
CA ARG A 101 -10.27 5.79 -10.11
C ARG A 101 -10.98 4.83 -11.07
N PHE A 102 -11.04 5.17 -12.36
CA PHE A 102 -11.63 4.31 -13.39
C PHE A 102 -10.90 2.96 -13.51
N ASN A 103 -9.57 2.97 -13.62
CA ASN A 103 -8.76 1.76 -13.68
C ASN A 103 -8.94 0.88 -12.44
N TRP A 104 -9.09 1.49 -11.27
CA TRP A 104 -9.35 0.75 -10.04
C TRP A 104 -10.72 0.07 -10.04
N VAL A 105 -11.79 0.77 -10.45
CA VAL A 105 -13.13 0.18 -10.61
C VAL A 105 -13.10 -0.98 -11.60
N LYS A 106 -12.39 -0.83 -12.72
CA LYS A 106 -12.20 -1.90 -13.71
C LYS A 106 -11.51 -3.12 -13.09
N ALA A 107 -10.41 -2.92 -12.35
CA ALA A 107 -9.70 -4.01 -11.68
C ALA A 107 -10.57 -4.78 -10.66
N ILE A 108 -11.48 -4.10 -9.97
CA ILE A 108 -12.45 -4.75 -9.06
C ILE A 108 -13.41 -5.64 -9.85
N ARG A 109 -13.96 -5.15 -10.97
CA ARG A 109 -14.86 -5.92 -11.85
C ARG A 109 -14.16 -7.14 -12.42
N ASP A 110 -12.97 -6.96 -13.01
CA ASP A 110 -12.17 -8.04 -13.57
C ASP A 110 -11.84 -9.12 -12.52
N LYS A 111 -11.58 -8.71 -11.27
CA LYS A 111 -11.34 -9.63 -10.15
C LYS A 111 -12.60 -10.41 -9.78
N ALA A 112 -13.77 -9.77 -9.77
CA ALA A 112 -15.04 -10.42 -9.49
C ALA A 112 -15.40 -11.45 -10.58
N GLU A 113 -15.23 -11.09 -11.85
CA GLU A 113 -15.42 -12.01 -12.99
C GLU A 113 -14.49 -13.22 -12.91
N LYS A 114 -13.20 -13.01 -12.58
CA LYS A 114 -12.25 -14.10 -12.35
C LYS A 114 -12.66 -15.01 -11.20
N GLN A 115 -13.18 -14.46 -10.11
CA GLN A 115 -13.68 -15.26 -9.00
C GLN A 115 -14.89 -16.10 -9.41
N GLU A 116 -15.85 -15.50 -10.13
CA GLU A 116 -17.03 -16.21 -10.63
C GLU A 116 -16.65 -17.36 -11.58
N ALA A 117 -15.79 -17.09 -12.55
CA ALA A 117 -15.27 -18.11 -13.46
C ALA A 117 -14.49 -19.23 -12.74
N ASN A 118 -13.95 -18.97 -11.55
CA ASN A 118 -13.19 -19.94 -10.77
C ASN A 118 -14.03 -20.70 -9.74
N LYS A 119 -15.24 -20.23 -9.36
CA LYS A 119 -16.10 -20.90 -8.38
C LYS A 119 -16.41 -22.37 -8.73
N GLY A 120 -16.54 -22.68 -10.01
CA GLY A 120 -16.79 -24.04 -10.50
C GLY A 120 -15.54 -24.90 -10.74
N LYS A 121 -14.32 -24.35 -10.59
CA LYS A 121 -13.08 -25.07 -10.93
C LYS A 121 -12.61 -25.92 -9.77
N LYS A 122 -12.78 -27.24 -9.88
CA LYS A 122 -12.26 -28.21 -8.92
C LYS A 122 -10.77 -28.46 -9.21
N HIS A 123 -9.90 -28.10 -8.28
CA HIS A 123 -8.47 -28.36 -8.43
C HIS A 123 -8.18 -29.74 -7.83
N ASN A 124 -7.64 -30.66 -8.62
CA ASN A 124 -7.17 -31.95 -8.11
C ASN A 124 -5.96 -31.70 -7.21
N ILE A 125 -6.18 -31.71 -5.90
CA ILE A 125 -5.11 -31.68 -4.91
C ILE A 125 -4.51 -33.09 -4.90
N TYR A 126 -3.44 -33.29 -5.65
CA TYR A 126 -2.68 -34.52 -5.61
C TYR A 126 -2.10 -34.70 -4.20
N ARG A 127 -2.65 -35.66 -3.47
CA ARG A 127 -2.13 -36.10 -2.19
C ARG A 127 -0.89 -36.93 -2.46
N TRP A 128 0.28 -36.29 -2.44
CA TRP A 128 1.56 -37.00 -2.45
C TRP A 128 1.68 -37.76 -1.13
N GLU A 129 1.40 -39.05 -1.16
CA GLU A 129 1.80 -39.91 -0.05
C GLU A 129 3.33 -39.86 0.05
N ARG A 130 3.83 -39.53 1.24
CA ARG A 130 5.26 -39.58 1.52
C ARG A 130 5.73 -40.99 1.14
N ALA A 131 6.60 -41.09 0.14
CA ALA A 131 7.13 -42.35 -0.35
C ALA A 131 7.47 -43.25 0.85
N SER A 132 6.82 -44.41 0.97
CA SER A 132 7.07 -45.31 2.09
C SER A 132 8.58 -45.61 2.14
N LYS A 133 9.14 -45.84 3.32
CA LYS A 133 10.58 -46.11 3.48
C LYS A 133 11.07 -47.20 2.50
N LYS A 134 10.20 -48.16 2.19
CA LYS A 134 10.42 -49.24 1.22
C LYS A 134 10.51 -48.76 -0.24
N SER A 135 9.72 -47.78 -0.66
CA SER A 135 9.84 -47.20 -2.01
C SER A 135 11.05 -46.28 -2.12
N PHE A 136 11.37 -45.51 -1.07
CA PHE A 136 12.60 -44.71 -1.01
C PHE A 136 13.86 -45.59 -1.09
N GLU A 137 13.91 -46.71 -0.36
CA GLU A 137 15.05 -47.62 -0.40
C GLU A 137 15.18 -48.35 -1.74
N ARG A 138 14.08 -48.75 -2.39
CA ARG A 138 14.12 -49.28 -3.77
C ARG A 138 14.69 -48.28 -4.76
N VAL A 139 14.24 -47.02 -4.72
CA VAL A 139 14.76 -45.97 -5.61
C VAL A 139 16.24 -45.73 -5.35
N LYS A 140 16.67 -45.74 -4.08
CA LYS A 140 18.09 -45.64 -3.71
C LYS A 140 18.93 -46.82 -4.20
N GLU A 141 18.40 -48.04 -4.18
CA GLU A 141 19.06 -49.22 -4.76
C GLU A 141 19.16 -49.14 -6.29
N GLN A 142 18.13 -48.65 -6.98
CA GLN A 142 18.15 -48.48 -8.43
C GLN A 142 19.18 -47.44 -8.88
N LEU A 143 19.32 -46.34 -8.14
CA LEU A 143 20.32 -45.29 -8.41
C LEU A 143 21.77 -45.74 -8.13
N LYS A 144 21.97 -46.82 -7.37
CA LYS A 144 23.29 -47.44 -7.16
C LYS A 144 23.70 -48.38 -8.30
N ARG A 145 22.76 -48.77 -9.18
CA ARG A 145 23.11 -49.62 -10.32
C ARG A 145 23.78 -48.74 -11.38
N PRO A 146 24.92 -49.16 -11.95
CA PRO A 146 25.53 -48.42 -13.04
C PRO A 146 24.51 -48.33 -14.18
N ILE A 147 24.31 -47.12 -14.69
CA ILE A 147 23.48 -46.89 -15.87
C ILE A 147 24.16 -47.65 -17.00
N ARG A 148 23.42 -48.58 -17.60
CA ARG A 148 23.91 -49.47 -18.64
C ARG A 148 24.04 -48.75 -19.97
#